data_AF-A0A0C3QH39-F1
#
_entry.id   AF-A0A0C3QH39-F1
#
_cell.length_a   1.000
_cell.length_b   1.000
_cell.length_c   1.000
_cell.angle_alpha   90.00
_cell.angle_beta   90.00
_cell.angle_gamma   90.00
#
_symmetry.space_group_name_H-M   'P 1'
#
loop_
_entity.id
_entity.type
_entity.pdbx_description
1 polymer ?
#
loop_
_entity_poly.entity_id
_entity_poly.type
_entity_poly.pdbx_seq_one_letter_code
_entity_poly.pdbx_strand_id
1 'polypeptide(L)'
;MKASLRLLNASKARTPLIHFLGPRKTPTEPHVHRPHAMAPPEAKGEAFEAFLQKLNSYTSASTSGAGTKAATYRNFWEVPSYASFRPTELSDFEIEEIMTGGAAARK
;
A
#
# COMPACT_ATOMS: atom_id res chain seq x y z
N MET A 1 22.04 -25.96 56.31
CA MET A 1 21.36 -24.72 55.88
C MET A 1 20.38 -25.07 54.77
N LYS A 2 19.06 -24.89 54.96
CA LYS A 2 18.05 -25.21 53.92
C LYS A 2 17.66 -23.91 53.20
N ALA A 3 18.04 -23.77 51.94
CA ALA A 3 17.59 -22.67 51.09
C ALA A 3 16.14 -22.95 50.65
N SER A 4 15.22 -22.08 51.05
CA SER A 4 13.81 -22.10 50.62
C SER A 4 13.67 -21.26 49.36
N LEU A 5 13.52 -21.91 48.20
CA LEU A 5 13.17 -21.25 46.94
C LEU A 5 11.66 -21.02 46.91
N ARG A 6 11.23 -19.81 47.29
CA ARG A 6 9.86 -19.32 47.03
C ARG A 6 9.73 -18.97 45.55
N LEU A 7 9.63 -19.99 44.72
CA LEU A 7 9.28 -19.85 43.31
C LEU A 7 7.75 -19.71 43.19
N LEU A 8 7.35 -18.60 42.55
CA LEU A 8 6.06 -18.37 41.89
C LEU A 8 4.87 -17.99 42.79
N ASN A 9 4.80 -16.70 43.11
CA ASN A 9 3.55 -16.03 43.47
C ASN A 9 2.72 -15.85 42.18
N ALA A 10 2.00 -16.89 41.75
CA ALA A 10 1.21 -16.90 40.52
C ALA A 10 0.12 -15.79 40.48
N SER A 11 -0.29 -15.29 41.65
CA SER A 11 -1.22 -14.17 41.78
C SER A 11 -0.63 -12.80 41.41
N LYS A 12 0.70 -12.71 41.21
CA LYS A 12 1.42 -11.50 40.77
C LYS A 12 2.02 -11.64 39.37
N ALA A 13 1.65 -12.70 38.64
CA ALA A 13 1.95 -12.80 37.22
C ALA A 13 1.17 -11.69 36.51
N ARG A 14 1.89 -10.67 36.03
CA ARG A 14 1.28 -9.57 35.26
C ARG A 14 0.52 -10.17 34.08
N THR A 15 -0.74 -9.80 33.94
CA THR A 15 -1.52 -10.14 32.74
C THR A 15 -0.77 -9.59 31.52
N PRO A 16 -0.52 -10.41 30.48
CA PRO A 16 0.13 -9.90 29.28
C PRO A 16 -0.76 -8.82 28.65
N LEU A 17 -0.18 -7.65 28.35
CA LEU A 17 -0.87 -6.53 27.71
C LEU A 17 -1.18 -6.81 26.22
N ILE A 18 -0.66 -7.90 25.68
CA ILE A 18 -0.85 -8.30 24.29
C ILE A 18 -2.00 -9.31 24.25
N HIS A 19 -3.11 -8.90 23.65
CA HIS A 19 -4.25 -9.77 23.37
C HIS A 19 -4.17 -10.25 21.92
N PHE A 20 -4.09 -11.57 21.73
CA PHE A 20 -4.15 -12.16 20.39
C PHE A 20 -5.61 -12.13 19.90
N LEU A 21 -5.91 -11.22 18.97
CA LEU A 21 -7.26 -10.97 18.43
C LEU A 21 -7.77 -12.07 17.46
N GLY A 22 -7.10 -13.22 17.38
CA GLY A 22 -7.41 -14.28 16.42
C GLY A 22 -7.07 -13.91 14.96
N PRO A 23 -7.45 -14.74 13.99
CA PRO A 23 -7.21 -14.48 12.57
C PRO A 23 -7.98 -13.24 12.12
N ARG A 24 -7.25 -12.25 11.59
CA ARG A 24 -7.84 -11.02 11.05
C ARG A 24 -8.64 -11.34 9.79
N LYS A 25 -9.89 -10.89 9.74
CA LYS A 25 -10.68 -10.90 8.50
C LYS A 25 -10.33 -9.65 7.71
N THR A 26 -9.75 -9.83 6.52
CA THR A 26 -9.59 -8.73 5.57
C THR A 26 -10.92 -8.52 4.85
N PRO A 27 -11.48 -7.29 4.85
CA PRO A 27 -12.69 -7.01 4.09
C PRO A 27 -12.44 -7.31 2.60
N THR A 28 -13.26 -8.18 2.02
CA THR A 28 -13.17 -8.60 0.62
C THR A 28 -13.94 -7.66 -0.31
N GLU A 29 -14.88 -6.90 0.25
CA GLU A 29 -15.69 -5.96 -0.50
C GLU A 29 -14.84 -4.80 -1.03
N PRO A 30 -15.04 -4.39 -2.29
CA PRO A 30 -14.43 -3.19 -2.84
C PRO A 30 -14.73 -1.96 -1.99
N HIS A 31 -13.71 -1.16 -1.71
CA HIS A 31 -13.87 0.06 -0.94
C HIS A 31 -14.76 1.06 -1.69
N VAL A 32 -15.89 1.46 -1.10
CA VAL A 32 -16.76 2.50 -1.64
C VAL A 32 -16.15 3.87 -1.38
N HIS A 33 -15.94 4.67 -2.42
CA HIS A 33 -15.46 6.05 -2.27
C HIS A 33 -16.44 6.85 -1.41
N ARG A 34 -15.94 7.44 -0.32
CA ARG A 34 -16.72 8.27 0.59
C ARG A 34 -15.88 9.45 1.09
N PRO A 35 -16.50 10.60 1.40
CA PRO A 35 -15.80 11.70 2.05
C PRO A 35 -15.22 11.26 3.40
N HIS A 36 -14.03 11.75 3.75
CA HIS A 36 -13.45 11.50 5.06
C HIS A 36 -14.34 12.09 6.17
N ALA A 37 -14.46 11.41 7.31
CA ALA A 37 -15.29 11.87 8.43
C ALA A 37 -14.90 13.27 8.91
N MET A 38 -13.60 13.59 8.86
CA MET A 38 -13.04 14.89 9.25
C MET A 38 -12.82 15.85 8.07
N ALA A 39 -13.43 15.58 6.91
CA ALA A 39 -13.38 16.52 5.78
C ALA A 39 -14.11 17.84 6.13
N PRO A 40 -13.69 18.97 5.55
CA PRO A 40 -14.41 20.22 5.68
C PRO A 40 -15.86 20.07 5.18
N PRO A 41 -16.82 20.83 5.73
CA PRO A 41 -18.24 20.68 5.40
C PRO A 41 -18.52 20.87 3.91
N GLU A 42 -17.77 21.74 3.23
CA GLU A 42 -17.89 21.99 1.79
C GLU A 42 -17.55 20.76 0.92
N ALA A 43 -16.62 19.92 1.39
CA ALA A 43 -16.23 18.70 0.68
C ALA A 43 -17.16 17.52 0.97
N LYS A 44 -18.15 17.70 1.85
CA LYS A 44 -19.17 16.69 2.18
C LYS A 44 -20.43 17.01 1.36
N GLY A 45 -21.04 16.00 0.76
CA GLY A 45 -22.27 16.16 -0.04
C GLY A 45 -22.00 16.42 -1.52
N GLU A 46 -22.64 17.44 -2.09
CA GLU A 46 -22.76 17.66 -3.54
C GLU A 46 -21.42 17.80 -4.26
N ALA A 47 -20.43 18.44 -3.65
CA ALA A 47 -19.09 18.59 -4.24
C ALA A 47 -18.40 17.25 -4.47
N PHE A 48 -18.59 16.29 -3.56
CA PHE A 48 -18.04 14.94 -3.69
C PHE A 48 -18.79 14.12 -4.74
N GLU A 49 -20.12 14.26 -4.81
CA GLU A 49 -20.93 13.60 -5.83
C GLU A 49 -20.60 14.11 -7.24
N ALA A 50 -20.45 15.43 -7.41
CA ALA A 50 -20.02 16.04 -8.66
C ALA A 50 -18.63 15.55 -9.09
N PHE A 51 -17.71 15.38 -8.13
CA PHE A 51 -16.40 14.78 -8.39
C PHE A 51 -16.52 13.33 -8.88
N LEU A 52 -17.36 12.52 -8.24
CA LEU A 52 -17.58 11.13 -8.67
C LEU A 52 -18.21 11.05 -10.07
N GLN A 53 -19.16 11.93 -10.40
CA GLN A 53 -19.74 12.01 -11.75
C GLN A 53 -18.67 12.34 -12.80
N LYS A 54 -17.78 13.30 -12.49
CA LYS A 54 -16.67 13.67 -13.37
C LYS A 54 -15.65 12.52 -13.51
N LEU A 55 -15.35 11.81 -12.43
CA LEU A 55 -14.45 10.65 -12.47
C LEU A 55 -15.01 9.53 -13.35
N ASN A 56 -16.31 9.26 -13.24
CA ASN A 56 -17.00 8.25 -14.04
C ASN A 56 -17.06 8.65 -15.52
N SER A 57 -17.24 9.94 -15.85
CA SER A 57 -17.28 10.40 -17.24
C SER A 57 -15.95 10.23 -17.98
N TYR A 58 -14.81 10.43 -17.31
CA TYR A 58 -13.48 10.12 -17.89
C TYR A 58 -13.30 8.62 -18.16
N THR A 59 -13.90 7.77 -17.33
CA THR A 59 -13.79 6.31 -17.46
C THR A 59 -14.63 5.79 -18.64
N SER A 60 -15.77 6.43 -18.95
CA SER A 60 -16.61 6.08 -20.10
C SER A 60 -16.11 6.66 -21.44
N ALA A 61 -15.31 7.74 -21.42
CA ALA A 61 -14.78 8.36 -22.63
C ALA A 61 -13.57 7.62 -23.26
N SER A 62 -13.05 6.57 -22.62
CA SER A 62 -11.84 5.87 -23.09
C SER A 62 -12.09 4.84 -24.21
N THR A 63 -13.32 4.69 -24.72
CA THR A 63 -13.65 3.70 -25.76
C THR A 63 -14.06 4.26 -27.12
N SER A 64 -13.94 5.57 -27.37
CA SER A 64 -14.28 6.14 -28.68
C SER A 64 -13.40 7.34 -29.03
N GLY A 65 -12.32 7.10 -29.76
CA GLY A 65 -11.41 8.14 -30.23
C GLY A 65 -10.42 7.65 -31.26
N ALA A 66 -10.92 7.19 -32.42
CA ALA A 66 -10.11 7.06 -33.62
C ALA A 66 -9.67 8.47 -34.06
N GLY A 67 -8.42 8.86 -33.80
CA GLY A 67 -7.90 10.15 -34.23
C GLY A 67 -6.45 10.40 -33.80
N THR A 68 -5.52 10.17 -34.74
CA THR A 68 -4.13 10.69 -34.75
C THR A 68 -3.20 10.41 -33.56
N LYS A 69 -2.54 9.23 -33.62
CA LYS A 69 -1.13 8.91 -33.29
C LYS A 69 -0.46 9.61 -32.09
N ALA A 70 -1.06 9.56 -30.91
CA ALA A 70 -0.32 9.50 -29.66
C ALA A 70 -0.91 8.37 -28.82
N ALA A 71 -0.15 7.30 -28.59
CA ALA A 71 -0.60 6.22 -27.71
C ALA A 71 -0.59 6.75 -26.27
N THR A 72 -1.76 7.22 -25.81
CA THR A 72 -1.97 7.57 -24.40
C THR A 72 -2.27 6.30 -23.64
N TYR A 73 -1.31 5.84 -22.84
CA TYR A 73 -1.48 4.66 -21.98
C TYR A 73 -2.32 5.02 -20.76
N ARG A 74 -3.25 4.14 -20.37
CA ARG A 74 -4.12 4.38 -19.22
C ARG A 74 -3.36 4.11 -17.92
N ASN A 75 -2.59 3.04 -17.90
CA ASN A 75 -1.81 2.65 -16.75
C ASN A 75 -0.31 2.72 -17.03
N PHE A 76 0.47 3.04 -16.01
CA PHE A 76 1.94 3.11 -16.09
C PHE A 76 2.58 1.77 -16.56
N TRP A 77 1.97 0.62 -16.29
CA TRP A 77 2.46 -0.69 -16.73
C TRP A 77 2.11 -1.05 -18.17
N GLU A 78 1.24 -0.28 -18.84
CA GLU A 78 0.93 -0.46 -20.26
C GLU A 78 1.95 0.24 -21.16
N VAL A 79 2.75 1.15 -20.59
CA VAL A 79 3.79 1.88 -21.31
C VAL A 79 4.87 0.90 -21.77
N PRO A 80 5.24 0.89 -23.07
CA PRO A 80 6.32 0.07 -23.58
C PRO A 80 7.61 0.28 -22.79
N SER A 81 8.39 -0.79 -22.67
CA SER A 81 9.65 -0.80 -21.91
C SER A 81 10.63 0.29 -22.37
N TYR A 82 10.71 0.58 -23.67
CA TYR A 82 11.59 1.61 -24.22
C TYR A 82 11.22 3.04 -23.83
N ALA A 83 9.96 3.28 -23.44
CA ALA A 83 9.45 4.61 -23.07
C ALA A 83 9.27 4.76 -21.55
N SER A 84 9.54 3.71 -20.79
CA SER A 84 9.43 3.72 -19.33
C SER A 84 10.75 4.16 -18.71
N PHE A 85 10.73 5.08 -17.75
CA PHE A 85 11.87 5.36 -16.84
C PHE A 85 12.12 4.23 -15.84
N ARG A 86 11.92 2.98 -16.26
CA ARG A 86 12.26 1.82 -15.43
C ARG A 86 13.78 1.68 -15.46
N PRO A 87 14.44 1.53 -14.31
CA PRO A 87 15.79 1.01 -14.34
C PRO A 87 15.75 -0.33 -15.07
N THR A 88 16.70 -0.55 -15.97
CA THR A 88 16.97 -1.87 -16.54
C THR A 88 17.07 -2.91 -15.43
N GLU A 89 16.80 -4.18 -15.75
CA GLU A 89 16.91 -5.28 -14.77
C GLU A 89 18.22 -5.16 -13.99
N LEU A 90 18.14 -5.18 -12.66
CA LEU A 90 19.34 -5.12 -11.82
C LEU A 90 20.20 -6.33 -12.12
N SER A 91 21.49 -6.10 -12.34
CA SER A 91 22.45 -7.18 -12.47
C SER A 91 22.61 -7.93 -11.14
N ASP A 92 22.97 -9.21 -11.20
CA ASP A 92 23.19 -10.04 -10.02
C ASP A 92 24.20 -9.43 -9.05
N PHE A 93 25.21 -8.72 -9.58
CA PHE A 93 26.21 -8.01 -8.78
C PHE A 93 25.59 -6.84 -8.00
N GLU A 94 24.72 -6.03 -8.62
CA GLU A 94 24.03 -4.93 -7.93
C GLU A 94 23.06 -5.48 -6.86
N ILE A 95 22.40 -6.61 -7.15
CA ILE A 95 21.54 -7.30 -6.19
C ILE A 95 22.36 -7.76 -4.99
N GLU A 96 23.51 -8.38 -5.21
CA GLU A 96 24.42 -8.81 -4.15
C GLU A 96 24.95 -7.63 -3.34
N GLU A 97 25.31 -6.52 -4.00
CA GLU A 97 25.78 -5.30 -3.33
C GLU A 97 24.70 -4.68 -2.43
N ILE A 98 23.45 -4.62 -2.90
CA ILE A 98 22.32 -4.14 -2.10
C ILE A 98 22.06 -5.08 -0.92
N MET A 99 22.07 -6.39 -1.15
CA MET A 99 21.80 -7.39 -0.12
C MET A 99 22.92 -7.48 0.93
N THR A 100 24.15 -7.14 0.55
CA THR A 100 25.31 -7.03 1.46
C THR A 100 25.45 -5.64 2.08
N GLY A 101 24.55 -4.70 1.76
CA GLY A 101 24.47 -3.37 2.36
C GLY A 101 25.52 -2.38 1.84
N GLY A 102 26.08 -2.60 0.65
CA GLY A 102 27.01 -1.68 -0.04
C GLY A 102 28.36 -1.44 0.65
N ALA A 103 28.59 -2.04 1.82
CA ALA A 103 29.78 -1.81 2.63
C ALA A 103 30.98 -2.71 2.25
N ALA A 104 30.73 -3.80 1.50
CA ALA A 104 31.76 -4.80 1.16
C ALA A 104 32.49 -4.54 -0.18
N ALA A 105 31.98 -3.66 -1.05
CA ALA A 105 32.38 -3.60 -2.46
C ALA A 105 33.47 -2.55 -2.80
N ARG A 106 34.20 -1.99 -1.83
CA ARG A 106 35.36 -1.13 -2.13
C ARG A 106 36.60 -1.49 -1.34
N LYS A 107 37.53 -2.18 -2.00
CA LYS A 107 38.98 -2.10 -1.77
C LYS A 107 39.73 -2.33 -3.07
#